data_AF-A0A0S4U031-F1
#
_entry.id   AF-A0A0S4U031-F1
#
_cell.length_a   1.000
_cell.length_b   1.000
_cell.length_c   1.000
_cell.angle_alpha   90.00
_cell.angle_beta   90.00
_cell.angle_gamma   90.00
#
_symmetry.space_group_name_H-M   'P 1'
#
loop_
_entity.id
_entity.type
_entity.pdbx_description
1 polymer ?
#
loop_
_entity_poly.entity_id
_entity_poly.type
_entity_poly.pdbx_seq_one_letter_code
_entity_poly.pdbx_strand_id
1 'polypeptide(L)'
;MPADDRRGAVLGRYPDGRALLALPRYFDFRIAATRLANDGIGILDIAGNASEILVTLWKPRDVATGPLPGRVLFTQAMSDPPGQQRVAVLMPVAQLSALLRSAPRQGWTVEHVYDY
;
A
#
# COMPACT_ATOMS: atom_id res chain seq x y z
N MET A 1 -28.31 -4.42 8.85
CA MET A 1 -27.50 -4.47 7.62
C MET A 1 -26.22 -5.23 7.94
N PRO A 2 -25.86 -6.33 7.26
CA PRO A 2 -24.56 -6.93 7.54
C PRO A 2 -23.50 -6.09 6.83
N ALA A 3 -22.59 -5.53 7.62
CA ALA A 3 -21.26 -5.18 7.17
C ALA A 3 -20.51 -6.48 6.83
N ASP A 4 -19.54 -6.38 5.93
CA ASP A 4 -18.39 -7.28 5.78
C ASP A 4 -18.45 -8.36 4.68
N ASP A 5 -18.28 -7.92 3.42
CA ASP A 5 -17.75 -8.77 2.34
C ASP A 5 -16.67 -8.03 1.51
N ARG A 6 -15.73 -7.36 2.21
CA ARG A 6 -14.57 -6.69 1.56
C ARG A 6 -13.25 -7.43 1.83
N ARG A 7 -13.32 -8.73 2.11
CA ARG A 7 -12.15 -9.53 2.54
C ARG A 7 -11.36 -10.13 1.38
N GLY A 8 -11.91 -10.08 0.16
CA GLY A 8 -11.36 -10.81 -0.96
C GLY A 8 -11.56 -12.32 -0.81
N ALA A 9 -11.37 -13.06 -1.89
CA ALA A 9 -11.54 -14.52 -1.91
C ALA A 9 -10.19 -15.20 -2.04
N VAL A 10 -9.97 -16.29 -1.29
CA VAL A 10 -8.79 -17.14 -1.50
C VAL A 10 -9.05 -18.04 -2.71
N LEU A 11 -8.27 -17.84 -3.77
CA LEU A 11 -8.36 -18.61 -5.02
C LEU A 11 -7.50 -19.88 -4.99
N GLY A 12 -6.43 -19.87 -4.19
CA GLY A 12 -5.50 -20.99 -4.10
C GLY A 12 -4.60 -20.88 -2.88
N ARG A 13 -4.11 -22.03 -2.43
CA ARG A 13 -3.10 -22.15 -1.37
C ARG A 13 -1.94 -22.99 -1.91
N TYR A 14 -0.73 -22.59 -1.58
CA TYR A 14 0.48 -23.26 -2.02
C TYR A 14 1.14 -23.99 -0.83
N PRO A 15 1.88 -25.09 -1.06
CA PRO A 15 2.51 -25.88 0.01
C PRO A 15 3.52 -25.11 0.87
N ASP A 16 4.08 -24.03 0.33
CA ASP A 16 5.04 -23.15 1.01
C ASP A 16 4.38 -22.08 1.89
N GLY A 17 3.07 -22.18 2.14
CA GLY A 17 2.30 -21.26 2.97
C GLY A 17 1.80 -20.01 2.24
N ARG A 18 2.11 -19.85 0.95
CA ARG A 18 1.53 -18.76 0.14
C ARG A 18 0.07 -19.01 -0.19
N ALA A 19 -0.65 -17.95 -0.51
CA ALA A 19 -2.01 -18.01 -1.02
C ALA A 19 -2.20 -17.00 -2.16
N LEU A 20 -3.03 -17.37 -3.13
CA LEU A 20 -3.52 -16.46 -4.17
C LEU A 20 -4.86 -15.89 -3.72
N LEU A 21 -4.98 -14.56 -3.66
CA LEU A 21 -6.19 -13.87 -3.23
C LEU A 21 -6.73 -13.00 -4.38
N ALA A 22 -8.04 -13.06 -4.59
CA ALA A 22 -8.77 -12.06 -5.37
C ALA A 22 -9.19 -10.93 -4.43
N LEU A 23 -8.62 -9.74 -4.62
CA LEU A 23 -8.98 -8.55 -3.84
C LEU A 23 -9.85 -7.59 -4.67
N PRO A 24 -10.68 -6.75 -4.02
CA PRO A 24 -11.36 -5.64 -4.70
C PRO A 24 -10.36 -4.72 -5.40
N ARG A 25 -10.77 -4.07 -6.50
CA ARG A 25 -9.92 -3.17 -7.29
C ARG A 25 -9.94 -1.73 -6.78
N TYR A 26 -9.00 -0.92 -7.29
CA TYR A 26 -8.96 0.53 -7.11
C TYR A 26 -8.92 0.96 -5.63
N PHE A 27 -9.84 1.81 -5.18
CA PHE A 27 -9.85 2.35 -3.82
C PHE A 27 -9.92 1.25 -2.74
N ASP A 28 -10.74 0.22 -2.97
CA ASP A 28 -10.91 -0.87 -2.01
C ASP A 28 -9.67 -1.79 -1.96
N PHE A 29 -8.86 -1.85 -3.03
CA PHE A 29 -7.61 -2.60 -3.06
C PHE A 29 -6.67 -2.13 -1.95
N ARG A 30 -6.43 -0.82 -1.85
CA ARG A 30 -5.60 -0.22 -0.80
C ARG A 30 -6.06 -0.63 0.59
N ILE A 31 -7.38 -0.65 0.83
CA ILE A 31 -7.95 -1.01 2.13
C ILE A 31 -7.67 -2.49 2.43
N ALA A 32 -7.93 -3.39 1.48
CA ALA A 32 -7.69 -4.81 1.64
C ALA A 32 -6.20 -5.12 1.84
N ALA A 33 -5.32 -4.57 1.00
CA ALA A 33 -3.88 -4.73 1.10
C ALA A 33 -3.33 -4.23 2.45
N THR A 34 -3.84 -3.09 2.95
CA THR A 34 -3.42 -2.54 4.25
C THR A 34 -3.84 -3.44 5.41
N ARG A 35 -5.05 -4.03 5.35
CA ARG A 35 -5.51 -5.01 6.35
C ARG A 35 -4.62 -6.24 6.38
N LEU A 36 -4.37 -6.86 5.22
CA LEU A 36 -3.45 -8.00 5.11
C LEU A 36 -2.06 -7.66 5.67
N ALA A 37 -1.53 -6.49 5.30
CA ALA A 37 -0.25 -6.02 5.80
C ALA A 37 -0.23 -5.92 7.33
N ASN A 38 -1.29 -5.36 7.94
CA ASN A 38 -1.45 -5.25 9.39
C ASN A 38 -1.58 -6.60 10.09
N ASP A 39 -2.16 -7.60 9.44
CA ASP A 39 -2.24 -8.99 9.92
C ASP A 39 -0.89 -9.73 9.78
N GLY A 40 0.18 -9.04 9.37
CA GLY A 40 1.51 -9.60 9.22
C GLY A 40 1.75 -10.29 7.88
N ILE A 41 0.79 -10.23 6.95
CA ILE A 41 0.88 -10.91 5.65
C ILE A 41 1.75 -10.09 4.69
N GLY A 42 2.73 -10.76 4.07
CA GLY A 42 3.56 -10.21 3.00
C GLY A 42 2.88 -10.33 1.64
N ILE A 43 2.91 -9.25 0.86
CA ILE A 43 2.48 -9.23 -0.53
C ILE A 43 3.73 -9.41 -1.39
N LEU A 44 3.77 -10.45 -2.22
CA LEU A 44 4.93 -10.80 -3.05
C LEU A 44 4.71 -10.46 -4.53
N ASP A 45 3.45 -10.45 -4.94
CA ASP A 45 3.01 -10.25 -6.32
C ASP A 45 1.63 -9.60 -6.30
N ILE A 46 1.38 -8.70 -7.24
CA ILE A 46 0.06 -8.16 -7.54
C ILE A 46 -0.21 -8.38 -9.03
N ALA A 47 -1.24 -9.17 -9.35
CA ALA A 47 -1.69 -9.43 -10.73
C ALA A 47 -0.60 -9.92 -11.72
N GLY A 48 0.44 -10.61 -11.22
CA GLY A 48 1.59 -11.08 -11.99
C GLY A 48 2.80 -10.15 -11.94
N ASN A 49 2.67 -8.99 -11.29
CA ASN A 49 3.77 -8.06 -11.06
C ASN A 49 4.45 -8.35 -9.71
N ALA A 50 5.64 -8.94 -9.76
CA ALA A 50 6.51 -9.15 -8.60
C ALA A 50 7.67 -8.13 -8.52
N SER A 51 7.70 -7.15 -9.42
CA SER A 51 8.79 -6.18 -9.58
C SER A 51 8.51 -4.91 -8.77
N GLU A 52 8.25 -3.79 -9.44
CA GLU A 52 8.01 -2.49 -8.83
C GLU A 52 6.53 -2.10 -8.88
N ILE A 53 6.07 -1.44 -7.82
CA ILE A 53 4.74 -0.85 -7.69
C ILE A 53 4.84 0.61 -7.29
N LEU A 54 3.92 1.41 -7.80
CA LEU A 54 3.75 2.79 -7.41
C LEU A 54 2.82 2.89 -6.20
N VAL A 55 3.24 3.69 -5.22
CA VAL A 55 2.41 4.06 -4.07
C VAL A 55 2.46 5.56 -3.91
N THR A 56 1.31 6.20 -3.69
CA THR A 56 1.26 7.60 -3.27
C THR A 56 0.86 7.70 -1.81
N LEU A 57 1.51 8.61 -1.10
CA LEU A 57 1.34 8.86 0.34
C LEU A 57 1.12 10.35 0.55
N TRP A 58 0.38 10.72 1.59
CA TRP A 58 0.37 12.07 2.15
C TRP A 58 1.19 12.09 3.42
N LYS A 59 2.02 13.12 3.58
CA LYS A 59 2.76 13.39 4.81
C LYS A 59 2.86 14.89 5.08
N PRO A 60 3.12 15.30 6.33
CA PRO A 60 3.35 16.71 6.63
C PRO A 60 4.48 17.31 5.78
N ARG A 61 4.29 18.54 5.32
CA ARG A 61 5.23 19.22 4.41
C ARG A 61 6.63 19.37 5.01
N ASP A 62 6.70 19.71 6.29
CA ASP A 62 7.94 20.10 6.95
C ASP A 62 8.62 18.94 7.70
N VAL A 63 8.07 17.73 7.59
CA VAL A 63 8.67 16.52 8.18
C VAL A 63 9.56 15.86 7.13
N ALA A 64 10.84 15.68 7.47
CA ALA A 64 11.78 14.97 6.62
C ALA A 64 11.23 13.58 6.25
N THR A 65 11.35 13.21 4.98
CA THR A 65 11.00 11.85 4.55
C THR A 65 12.09 10.93 5.09
N GLY A 66 11.76 10.10 6.07
CA GLY A 66 12.64 9.02 6.50
C GLY A 66 12.97 8.06 5.35
N PRO A 67 13.87 7.09 5.56
CA PRO A 67 14.20 6.11 4.54
C PRO A 67 12.92 5.36 4.12
N LEU A 68 12.58 5.50 2.83
CA LEU A 68 11.48 4.80 2.21
C LEU A 68 12.00 3.52 1.55
N PRO A 69 11.18 2.45 1.47
CA PRO A 69 11.57 1.23 0.80
C PRO A 69 11.45 1.41 -0.72
N GLY A 70 12.31 2.22 -1.35
CA GLY A 70 12.22 2.49 -2.79
C GLY A 70 12.73 3.88 -3.20
N ARG A 71 12.43 4.28 -4.44
CA ARG A 71 12.78 5.60 -4.97
C ARG A 71 11.59 6.55 -4.95
N VAL A 72 11.81 7.77 -4.46
CA VAL A 72 10.83 8.86 -4.60
C VAL A 72 10.88 9.35 -6.04
N LEU A 73 9.76 9.28 -6.75
CA LEU A 73 9.64 9.79 -8.12
C LEU A 73 9.33 11.29 -8.12
N PHE A 74 8.45 11.74 -7.22
CA PHE A 74 8.15 13.14 -7.02
C PHE A 74 7.56 13.42 -5.64
N THR A 75 7.63 14.69 -5.25
CA THR A 75 6.90 15.27 -4.14
C THR A 75 6.08 16.46 -4.64
N GLN A 76 4.84 16.59 -4.18
CA GLN A 76 3.93 17.67 -4.60
C GLN A 76 3.26 18.27 -3.37
N ALA A 77 3.42 19.59 -3.16
CA ALA A 77 2.68 20.29 -2.12
C ALA A 77 1.17 20.22 -2.40
N MET A 78 0.36 19.98 -1.37
CA MET A 78 -1.10 19.91 -1.50
C MET A 78 -1.72 21.23 -1.03
N SER A 79 -2.69 21.73 -1.81
CA SER A 79 -3.50 22.88 -1.41
C SER A 79 -4.57 22.50 -0.39
N ASP A 80 -5.05 21.26 -0.46
CA ASP A 80 -6.03 20.68 0.44
C ASP A 80 -5.74 19.18 0.63
N PRO A 81 -5.57 18.68 1.87
CA PRO A 81 -5.39 19.44 3.10
C PRO A 81 -4.11 20.31 3.08
N PRO A 82 -4.17 21.58 3.55
CA PRO A 82 -2.99 22.44 3.62
C PRO A 82 -1.96 21.90 4.61
N GLY A 83 -0.68 22.19 4.35
CA GLY A 83 0.43 21.71 5.19
C GLY A 83 0.81 20.24 4.94
N GLN A 84 0.17 19.58 3.99
CA GLN A 84 0.49 18.22 3.55
C GLN A 84 1.21 18.27 2.19
N GLN A 85 1.95 17.20 1.91
CA GLN A 85 2.53 16.94 0.60
C GLN A 85 2.26 15.51 0.19
N ARG A 86 2.02 15.32 -1.11
CA ARG A 86 1.97 14.01 -1.76
C ARG A 86 3.39 13.56 -2.09
N VAL A 87 3.69 12.30 -1.81
CA VAL A 87 4.94 11.65 -2.17
C VAL A 87 4.61 10.44 -3.01
N ALA A 88 5.18 10.36 -4.21
CA ALA A 88 5.08 9.18 -5.07
C ALA A 88 6.35 8.35 -4.93
N VAL A 89 6.18 7.09 -4.52
CA VAL A 89 7.27 6.15 -4.26
C VAL A 89 7.11 4.96 -5.19
N LEU A 90 8.15 4.67 -5.96
CA LEU A 90 8.24 3.42 -6.69
C LEU A 90 9.10 2.44 -5.89
N MET A 91 8.54 1.26 -5.62
CA MET A 91 9.12 0.32 -4.67
C MET A 91 8.95 -1.14 -5.10
N PRO A 92 9.80 -2.06 -4.63
CA PRO A 92 9.55 -3.49 -4.80
C PRO A 92 8.22 -3.91 -4.16
N VAL A 93 7.42 -4.73 -4.85
CA VAL A 93 6.13 -5.25 -4.33
C VAL A 93 6.31 -5.95 -2.98
N ALA A 94 7.39 -6.71 -2.83
CA ALA A 94 7.76 -7.40 -1.59
C ALA A 94 7.91 -6.46 -0.37
N GLN A 95 8.12 -5.16 -0.57
CA GLN A 95 8.27 -4.18 0.50
C GLN A 95 6.96 -3.40 0.79
N LEU A 96 5.93 -3.60 -0.03
CA LEU A 96 4.63 -2.92 0.10
C LEU A 96 4.02 -3.13 1.49
N SER A 97 3.92 -4.38 1.97
CA SER A 97 3.33 -4.66 3.28
C SER A 97 4.05 -3.94 4.43
N ALA A 98 5.37 -3.76 4.33
CA ALA A 98 6.13 -3.03 5.34
C ALA A 98 5.80 -1.53 5.34
N LEU A 99 5.65 -0.92 4.15
CA LEU A 99 5.22 0.46 4.03
C LEU A 99 3.79 0.67 4.54
N LEU A 100 2.85 -0.18 4.14
CA LEU A 100 1.44 -0.07 4.54
C LEU A 100 1.28 -0.15 6.07
N ARG A 101 2.07 -0.99 6.75
CA ARG A 101 2.09 -1.08 8.22
C ARG A 101 2.71 0.13 8.91
N SER A 102 3.78 0.69 8.34
CA SER A 102 4.60 1.70 9.02
C SER A 102 4.15 3.13 8.76
N ALA A 103 3.56 3.42 7.59
CA ALA A 103 3.12 4.77 7.21
C ALA A 103 2.20 5.42 8.26
N PRO A 104 1.13 4.75 8.77
CA PRO A 104 0.28 5.37 9.79
C PRO A 104 1.01 5.68 11.10
N ARG A 105 2.02 4.87 11.48
CA ARG A 105 2.85 5.08 12.68
C ARG A 105 3.77 6.29 12.55
N GLN A 106 4.03 6.73 11.32
CA GLN A 106 4.83 7.91 11.00
C GLN A 106 3.94 9.15 10.79
N GLY A 107 2.63 9.04 11.03
CA GLY A 107 1.67 10.11 10.75
C GLY A 107 1.43 10.32 9.25
N TRP A 108 1.71 9.32 8.42
CA TRP A 108 1.49 9.36 6.98
C TRP A 108 0.21 8.62 6.59
N THR A 109 -0.45 9.10 5.55
CA THR A 109 -1.64 8.48 4.99
C THR A 109 -1.28 7.84 3.66
N VAL A 110 -1.53 6.54 3.52
CA VAL A 110 -1.46 5.91 2.20
C VAL A 110 -2.61 6.45 1.37
N GLU A 111 -2.33 7.13 0.27
CA GLU A 111 -3.33 7.69 -0.64
C GLU A 111 -3.78 6.62 -1.64
N HIS A 112 -2.83 6.03 -2.37
CA HIS A 112 -3.13 5.05 -3.41
C HIS A 112 -2.05 3.97 -3.51
N VAL A 113 -2.46 2.75 -3.83
CA VAL A 113 -1.58 1.64 -4.20
C VAL A 113 -2.03 1.21 -5.59
N TYR A 114 -1.15 1.32 -6.58
CA TYR A 114 -1.53 1.10 -7.98
C TYR A 114 -1.56 -0.40 -8.30
N ASP A 115 -2.72 -0.93 -8.68
CA ASP A 115 -2.99 -2.36 -8.88
C ASP A 115 -2.84 -2.81 -10.35
N TYR A 116 -1.71 -2.48 -10.98
CA TYR A 116 -1.35 -2.89 -12.34
C TYR A 116 -0.45 -4.14 -12.39
#